data_AF-A0A8B3TER4-F1
#
_entry.id   AF-A0A8B3TER4-F1
#
_cell.length_a   1.000
_cell.length_b   1.000
_cell.length_c   1.000
_cell.angle_alpha   90.00
_cell.angle_beta   90.00
_cell.angle_gamma   90.00
#
_symmetry.space_group_name_H-M   'P 1'
#
loop_
_entity.id
_entity.type
_entity.pdbx_description
1 polymer ?
#
loop_
_entity_poly.entity_id
_entity_poly.type
_entity_poly.pdbx_seq_one_letter_code
_entity_poly.pdbx_strand_id
1 'polypeptide(L)'
;MNLIVIDYENVQPKTLTHLSPNEYFIVLCVGENQKLLPVVLIKSLIMFGKNCRIIECPKAGKNALDFIIVDEMARITTEYQFNALYIISKDKGDLHPKSWTKQPTD
;
A
#
# COMPACT_ATOMS: atom_id res chain seq x y z
N MET A 1 -9.09 -11.25 -6.86
CA MET A 1 -8.85 -10.05 -6.04
C MET A 1 -7.36 -9.74 -6.08
N ASN A 2 -6.98 -8.47 -6.11
CA ASN A 2 -5.59 -8.01 -6.08
C ASN A 2 -5.29 -7.32 -4.76
N LEU A 3 -4.08 -7.48 -4.22
CA LEU A 3 -3.65 -6.75 -3.02
C LEU A 3 -2.92 -5.47 -3.43
N ILE A 4 -3.27 -4.34 -2.82
CA ILE A 4 -2.51 -3.09 -2.90
C ILE A 4 -2.06 -2.72 -1.50
N VAL A 5 -0.75 -2.65 -1.29
CA VAL A 5 -0.14 -2.12 -0.08
C VAL A 5 0.37 -0.70 -0.37
N ILE A 6 -0.13 0.27 0.37
CA ILE A 6 0.19 1.69 0.19
C ILE A 6 1.06 2.13 1.37
N ASP A 7 2.28 2.54 1.04
CA ASP A 7 3.17 3.23 1.97
C ASP A 7 2.77 4.71 2.04
N TYR A 8 2.07 5.06 3.12
CA TYR A 8 1.56 6.42 3.29
C TYR A 8 2.64 7.45 3.66
N GLU A 9 3.82 7.02 4.12
CA GLU A 9 4.96 7.93 4.33
C GLU A 9 5.42 8.52 3.00
N ASN A 10 5.44 7.69 1.96
CA ASN A 10 5.96 8.07 0.66
C ASN A 10 4.87 8.49 -0.35
N VAL A 11 3.67 7.91 -0.27
CA VAL A 11 2.55 8.18 -1.19
C VAL A 11 1.27 8.47 -0.43
N GLN A 12 0.78 9.70 -0.56
CA GLN A 12 -0.45 10.16 0.10
C GLN A 12 -1.57 10.35 -0.94
N PRO A 13 -2.29 9.28 -1.32
CA PRO A 13 -3.37 9.39 -2.29
C PRO A 13 -4.49 10.28 -1.73
N LYS A 14 -5.05 11.15 -2.58
CA LYS A 14 -6.18 11.99 -2.20
C LYS A 14 -7.47 11.17 -2.02
N THR A 15 -7.62 10.10 -2.80
CA THR A 15 -8.79 9.22 -2.81
C THR A 15 -8.46 7.91 -3.54
N LEU A 16 -9.21 6.85 -3.22
CA LEU A 16 -9.14 5.53 -3.87
C LEU A 16 -10.42 5.19 -4.67
N THR A 17 -11.27 6.19 -4.95
CA THR A 17 -12.58 6.01 -5.62
C THR A 17 -12.52 5.45 -7.05
N HIS A 18 -11.35 5.48 -7.69
CA HIS A 18 -11.14 4.90 -9.03
C HIS A 18 -10.87 3.39 -9.00
N LEU A 19 -10.66 2.81 -7.81
CA LEU A 19 -10.44 1.38 -7.62
C LEU A 19 -11.76 0.72 -7.21
N SER A 20 -12.00 -0.49 -7.72
CA SER A 20 -13.21 -1.27 -7.42
C SER A 20 -13.08 -2.01 -6.08
N PRO A 21 -14.01 -1.80 -5.11
CA PRO A 21 -14.05 -2.54 -3.85
C PRO A 21 -14.14 -4.07 -3.97
N ASN A 22 -14.63 -4.56 -5.11
CA ASN A 22 -14.80 -5.99 -5.38
C ASN A 22 -13.56 -6.64 -6.01
N GLU A 23 -12.62 -5.83 -6.51
CA GLU A 23 -11.44 -6.31 -7.21
C GLU A 23 -10.17 -6.16 -6.38
N TYR A 24 -10.16 -5.24 -5.41
CA TYR A 24 -8.98 -4.87 -4.64
C TYR A 24 -9.16 -5.04 -3.14
N PHE A 25 -8.11 -5.55 -2.50
CA PHE A 25 -7.88 -5.47 -1.08
C PHE A 25 -6.82 -4.40 -0.82
N ILE A 26 -7.12 -3.44 0.06
CA ILE A 26 -6.26 -2.30 0.35
C ILE A 26 -5.62 -2.46 1.73
N VAL A 27 -4.31 -2.27 1.81
CA VAL A 27 -3.58 -2.10 3.07
C VAL A 27 -2.93 -0.73 3.04
N LEU A 28 -3.35 0.16 3.93
CA LEU A 28 -2.71 1.46 4.11
C LEU A 28 -1.75 1.38 5.31
N CYS A 29 -0.45 1.39 5.04
CA CYS A 29 0.59 1.42 6.06
C CYS A 29 0.93 2.88 6.39
N VAL A 30 0.77 3.26 7.65
CA VAL A 30 0.88 4.63 8.16
C VAL A 30 2.08 4.72 9.10
N GLY A 31 2.95 5.68 8.88
CA GLY A 31 4.11 5.93 9.74
C GLY A 31 3.74 6.44 11.13
N GLU A 32 4.61 6.24 12.13
CA GLU A 32 4.37 6.66 13.52
C GLU A 32 3.96 8.14 13.62
N ASN A 33 4.59 9.01 12.82
CA ASN A 33 4.36 10.45 12.85
C ASN A 33 3.09 10.91 12.11
N GLN A 34 2.38 10.00 11.42
CA GLN A 34 1.25 10.33 10.55
C GLN A 34 -0.09 10.09 11.26
N LYS A 35 -0.36 10.89 12.31
CA LYS A 35 -1.51 10.70 13.20
C LYS A 35 -2.88 11.07 12.60
N LEU A 36 -2.91 11.69 11.42
CA LEU A 36 -4.14 12.19 10.80
C LEU A 36 -4.24 11.74 9.34
N LEU A 37 -5.42 11.26 8.97
CA LEU A 37 -5.78 10.91 7.60
C LEU A 37 -6.87 11.86 7.08
N PRO A 38 -6.77 12.35 5.82
CA PRO A 38 -7.81 13.18 5.24
C PRO A 38 -9.17 12.47 5.21
N VAL A 39 -10.24 13.20 5.56
CA VAL A 39 -11.62 12.66 5.56
C VAL A 39 -12.00 12.07 4.21
N VAL A 40 -11.57 12.68 3.10
CA VAL A 40 -11.83 12.18 1.73
C VAL A 40 -11.19 10.81 1.50
N LEU A 41 -9.96 10.61 1.98
CA LEU A 41 -9.26 9.33 1.90
C LEU A 41 -9.98 8.27 2.73
N ILE A 42 -10.32 8.58 3.98
CA ILE A 42 -11.06 7.68 4.87
C ILE A 42 -12.41 7.29 4.25
N LYS A 43 -13.18 8.25 3.72
CA LYS A 43 -14.44 7.95 3.03
C LYS A 43 -14.25 6.97 1.88
N SER A 44 -13.17 7.11 1.10
CA SER A 44 -12.88 6.16 0.03
C SER A 44 -12.44 4.79 0.54
N LEU A 45 -11.69 4.70 1.63
CA LEU A 45 -11.25 3.43 2.24
C LEU A 45 -12.44 2.64 2.83
N ILE A 46 -13.39 3.33 3.46
CA ILE A 46 -14.60 2.69 4.04
C ILE A 46 -15.41 1.95 2.97
N MET A 47 -15.40 2.42 1.71
CA MET A 47 -16.10 1.75 0.60
C MET A 47 -15.60 0.33 0.31
N PHE A 48 -14.37 0.00 0.71
CA PHE A 48 -13.80 -1.35 0.57
C PHE A 48 -14.29 -2.33 1.64
N GLY A 49 -14.92 -1.84 2.72
CA GLY A 49 -15.43 -2.66 3.80
C GLY A 49 -14.38 -3.61 4.36
N LYS A 50 -14.66 -4.92 4.32
CA LYS A 50 -13.75 -5.97 4.80
C LYS A 50 -12.45 -6.12 3.99
N ASN A 51 -12.42 -5.57 2.76
CA ASN A 51 -11.27 -5.63 1.88
C ASN A 51 -10.31 -4.44 2.12
N CYS A 52 -10.25 -3.92 3.35
CA CYS A 52 -9.38 -2.80 3.70
C CYS A 52 -8.81 -2.94 5.12
N ARG A 53 -7.52 -2.63 5.27
CA ARG A 53 -6.84 -2.50 6.56
C ARG A 53 -6.03 -1.20 6.60
N ILE A 54 -6.02 -0.55 7.75
CA ILE A 54 -5.12 0.58 8.06
C ILE A 54 -4.22 0.11 9.18
N ILE A 55 -2.91 0.21 8.99
CA ILE A 55 -1.92 -0.33 9.91
C ILE A 55 -0.94 0.77 10.25
N GLU A 56 -0.85 1.09 11.53
CA GLU A 56 0.12 2.06 12.04
C GLU A 56 1.43 1.34 12.41
N CYS A 57 2.55 1.92 11.98
CA CYS A 57 3.86 1.48 12.42
C CYS A 57 4.03 1.83 13.91
N PRO A 58 4.31 0.85 14.79
CA PRO A 58 4.31 1.06 16.23
C PRO A 58 5.53 1.85 16.74
N LYS A 59 6.57 2.00 15.91
CA LYS A 59 7.82 2.69 16.27
C LYS A 59 8.43 3.35 15.04
N ALA A 60 8.96 4.55 15.19
CA ALA A 60 9.82 5.16 14.18
C ALA A 60 11.18 4.46 14.14
N GLY A 61 11.76 4.46 12.95
CA GLY A 61 13.07 3.93 12.70
C GLY A 61 13.30 3.82 11.21
N LYS A 62 14.57 3.87 10.80
CA LYS A 62 14.93 3.59 9.41
C LYS A 62 14.40 2.19 9.06
N ASN A 63 13.59 2.10 8.01
CA ASN A 63 12.95 0.87 7.51
C ASN A 63 11.87 0.26 8.44
N ALA A 64 11.42 0.96 9.49
CA ALA A 64 10.41 0.40 10.40
C ALA A 64 9.09 0.10 9.69
N LEU A 65 8.66 0.99 8.79
CA LEU A 65 7.44 0.79 8.00
C LEU A 65 7.61 -0.34 6.97
N ASP A 66 8.81 -0.51 6.39
CA ASP A 66 9.11 -1.59 5.45
C ASP A 66 8.93 -2.96 6.11
N PHE A 67 9.37 -3.12 7.36
CA PHE A 67 9.14 -4.36 8.11
C PHE A 67 7.66 -4.63 8.36
N ILE A 68 6.87 -3.58 8.63
CA ILE A 68 5.42 -3.70 8.80
C ILE A 68 4.74 -4.09 7.47
N ILE A 69 5.16 -3.50 6.35
CA ILE A 69 4.66 -3.84 5.02
C ILE A 69 4.90 -5.33 4.72
N VAL A 70 6.11 -5.83 4.97
CA VAL A 70 6.46 -7.24 4.72
C VAL A 70 5.72 -8.18 5.66
N ASP A 71 5.66 -7.88 6.96
CA ASP A 71 4.95 -8.72 7.95
C ASP A 71 3.45 -8.80 7.63
N GLU A 72 2.81 -7.67 7.34
CA GLU A 72 1.38 -7.69 7.03
C GLU A 72 1.09 -8.40 5.69
N MET A 73 1.90 -8.15 4.67
CA MET A 73 1.75 -8.85 3.38
C MET A 73 1.86 -10.35 3.58
N ALA A 74 2.83 -10.82 4.39
CA ALA A 74 2.96 -12.23 4.75
C ALA A 74 1.68 -12.74 5.44
N ARG A 75 1.16 -12.05 6.47
CA ARG A 75 -0.07 -12.46 7.16
C ARG A 75 -1.28 -12.53 6.23
N ILE A 76 -1.54 -11.47 5.46
CA ILE A 76 -2.70 -11.38 4.57
C ILE A 76 -2.66 -12.45 3.47
N THR A 77 -1.47 -12.73 2.91
CA THR A 77 -1.33 -13.75 1.86
C THR A 77 -1.45 -15.18 2.40
N THR A 78 -1.35 -15.39 3.72
CA THR A 78 -1.72 -16.67 4.34
C THR A 78 -3.22 -16.83 4.54
N GLU A 79 -3.96 -15.73 4.69
CA GLU A 79 -5.42 -15.73 4.88
C GLU A 79 -6.19 -15.75 3.54
N TYR A 80 -5.64 -15.10 2.51
CA TYR A 80 -6.32 -14.91 1.23
C TYR A 80 -5.41 -15.23 0.05
N GLN A 81 -6.01 -15.74 -1.04
CA GLN A 81 -5.33 -15.91 -2.33
C GLN A 81 -5.56 -14.67 -3.19
N PHE A 82 -4.46 -14.05 -3.65
CA PHE A 82 -4.49 -12.88 -4.53
C PHE A 82 -3.95 -13.22 -5.91
N ASN A 83 -4.53 -12.58 -6.93
CA ASN A 83 -4.07 -12.75 -8.32
C ASN A 83 -2.78 -11.97 -8.58
N ALA A 84 -2.63 -10.81 -7.94
CA ALA A 84 -1.46 -9.94 -8.02
C ALA A 84 -1.28 -9.16 -6.72
N LEU A 85 -0.04 -8.77 -6.45
CA LEU A 85 0.38 -7.96 -5.32
C LEU A 85 1.06 -6.70 -5.83
N TYR A 86 0.61 -5.53 -5.37
CA TYR A 86 1.16 -4.23 -5.73
C TYR A 86 1.62 -3.51 -4.47
N ILE A 87 2.85 -3.00 -4.48
CA ILE A 87 3.37 -2.11 -3.44
C ILE A 87 3.48 -0.71 -4.06
N ILE A 88 2.79 0.25 -3.46
CA ILE A 88 2.82 1.65 -3.86
C ILE A 88 3.67 2.41 -2.87
N SER A 89 4.94 2.62 -3.23
CA SER A 89 5.89 3.47 -2.51
C SER A 89 6.67 4.32 -3.51
N LYS A 90 7.19 5.47 -3.07
CA LYS A 90 8.17 6.24 -3.83
C LYS A 90 9.54 5.86 -3.32
N ASP A 91 10.26 5.10 -4.13
CA ASP A 91 11.61 4.69 -3.83
C ASP A 91 12.51 5.93 -3.61
N LYS A 92 13.13 6.03 -2.43
CA LYS A 92 14.30 6.88 -2.17
C LYS A 92 15.60 6.08 -2.25
N GLY A 93 15.56 4.82 -2.68
CA GLY A 93 16.74 4.10 -3.10
C GLY A 93 17.29 4.74 -4.37
N ASP A 94 18.61 4.93 -4.46
CA ASP A 94 19.33 5.36 -5.67
C ASP A 94 19.26 4.28 -6.78
N LEU A 95 18.06 3.84 -7.14
CA LEU A 95 17.82 3.04 -8.33
C LEU A 95 17.60 4.01 -9.49
N HIS A 96 18.70 4.32 -10.18
CA HIS A 96 18.69 5.11 -11.39
C HIS A 96 17.58 4.64 -12.37
N PRO A 97 16.79 5.55 -12.97
CA PRO A 97 15.64 5.22 -13.83
C PRO A 97 15.93 4.41 -15.11
N LYS A 98 17.20 4.07 -15.38
CA LYS A 98 17.63 3.41 -16.63
C LYS A 98 17.41 1.89 -16.67
N SER A 99 16.96 1.26 -15.57
CA SER A 99 16.82 -0.20 -15.49
C SER A 99 15.44 -0.75 -15.89
N TRP A 100 14.44 0.10 -16.14
CA TRP A 100 13.05 -0.34 -16.36
C TRP A 100 12.49 -0.13 -17.78
N THR A 101 13.28 0.37 -18.74
CA THR A 101 12.89 0.38 -20.15
C THR A 101 13.51 -0.79 -20.89
N LYS A 102 12.90 -1.98 -20.77
CA LYS A 102 12.79 -2.87 -21.91
C LYS A 102 11.30 -3.13 -22.14
N GLN A 103 10.75 -2.40 -23.12
CA GLN A 103 9.47 -2.76 -23.71
C GLN A 103 9.60 -4.16 -24.34
N PRO A 104 8.56 -5.00 -24.30
CA PRO A 104 8.54 -6.22 -25.09
C PRO A 104 8.64 -5.84 -26.57
N THR A 105 9.65 -6.34 -27.25
CA THR A 105 9.68 -6.36 -28.71
C THR A 105 8.83 -7.55 -29.15
N ASP A 106 7.70 -7.27 -29.80
CA ASP A 106 7.15 -8.17 -30.81
C ASP A 106 8.12 -8.24 -32.01
#